data_AF-A0A9E5I3D9-F1
#
_entry.id   AF-A0A9E5I3D9-F1
#
_cell.length_a   1.000
_cell.length_b   1.000
_cell.length_c   1.000
_cell.angle_alpha   90.00
_cell.angle_beta   90.00
_cell.angle_gamma   90.00
#
_symmetry.space_group_name_H-M   'P 1'
#
loop_
_entity.id
_entity.type
_entity.pdbx_description
1 polymer ?
#
loop_
_entity_poly.entity_id
_entity_poly.type
_entity_poly.pdbx_seq_one_letter_code
_entity_poly.pdbx_strand_id
1 'polypeptide(L)' 'LRFRGREMAHQEIGAKMLDRLKVDLEPYGQVEQFPKMEGRQMVMVLAPAKKK' A
#
# COMPACT_ATOMS: atom_id res chain seq x y z
N LEU A 1 4.35 0.34 4.56
CA LEU A 1 4.39 -0.61 5.69
C LEU A 1 5.82 -1.06 5.95
N ARG A 2 6.29 -1.14 7.21
CA ARG A 2 7.64 -1.65 7.53
C ARG A 2 7.50 -2.94 8.33
N PHE A 3 7.97 -4.05 7.76
CA PHE A 3 7.97 -5.35 8.44
C PHE A 3 9.25 -5.49 9.28
N ARG A 4 9.15 -6.02 10.51
CA ARG A 4 10.30 -6.30 11.37
C ARG A 4 10.36 -7.79 11.71
N GLY A 5 11.54 -8.40 11.53
CA GLY A 5 11.81 -9.78 11.94
C GLY A 5 10.83 -10.81 11.33
N ARG A 6 10.03 -11.45 12.18
CA ARG A 6 9.08 -12.53 11.84
C ARG A 6 7.87 -12.06 11.01
N GLU A 7 7.64 -10.75 10.94
CA GLU A 7 6.51 -10.19 10.19
C GLU A 7 6.71 -10.27 8.67
N MET A 8 7.94 -10.54 8.20
CA MET A 8 8.21 -10.75 6.77
C MET A 8 7.53 -12.00 6.19
N ALA A 9 7.08 -12.94 7.02
CA ALA A 9 6.29 -14.09 6.59
C ALA A 9 4.81 -13.72 6.36
N HIS A 10 4.35 -12.61 6.92
CA HIS A 10 2.96 -12.16 6.86
C HIS A 10 2.76 -11.05 5.82
N GLN A 11 3.37 -11.20 4.64
CA GLN A 11 3.19 -10.25 3.53
C GLN A 11 1.73 -10.15 3.08
N GLU A 12 0.98 -11.26 3.16
CA GLU A 12 -0.44 -11.29 2.85
C GLU A 12 -1.28 -10.35 3.73
N ILE A 13 -0.89 -10.16 4.99
CA ILE A 13 -1.55 -9.21 5.89
C ILE A 13 -1.32 -7.78 5.41
N GLY A 14 -0.08 -7.47 5.00
CA GLY A 14 0.25 -6.16 4.42
C GLY A 14 -0.47 -5.91 3.09
N ALA A 15 -0.56 -6.92 2.23
CA ALA A 15 -1.28 -6.83 0.96
C ALA A 15 -2.78 -6.58 1.18
N LYS A 16 -3.43 -7.33 2.09
CA LYS A 16 -4.84 -7.11 2.44
C LYS A 16 -5.10 -5.73 3.04
N MET A 17 -4.18 -5.21 3.84
CA MET A 17 -4.30 -3.86 4.40
C MET A 17 -4.20 -2.79 3.30
N LEU A 18 -3.28 -2.96 2.34
CA LEU A 18 -3.14 -2.03 1.22
C LEU A 18 -4.31 -2.09 0.25
N ASP A 19 -4.91 -3.26 0.05
CA ASP A 19 -6.12 -3.41 -0.75
C ASP A 19 -7.30 -2.64 -0.14
N ARG A 20 -7.50 -2.72 1.18
CA ARG A 20 -8.50 -1.89 1.89
C ARG A 20 -8.20 -0.40 1.76
N LEU A 21 -6.95 0.00 2.01
CA LEU A 21 -6.52 1.40 1.87
C LEU A 21 -6.73 1.93 0.45
N LYS A 22 -6.52 1.10 -0.58
CA LYS A 22 -6.80 1.46 -1.96
C LYS A 22 -8.28 1.77 -2.16
N VAL A 23 -9.18 0.92 -1.66
CA VAL A 23 -10.63 1.14 -1.77
C VAL A 23 -11.06 2.42 -1.03
N ASP A 24 -10.56 2.62 0.19
CA ASP A 24 -10.89 3.81 1.00
C ASP A 24 -10.34 5.11 0.39
N LEU A 25 -9.20 5.04 -0.30
CA LEU A 25 -8.55 6.19 -0.94
C LEU A 25 -8.92 6.40 -2.41
N GLU A 26 -9.66 5.47 -3.03
CA GLU A 26 -10.18 5.61 -4.40
C GLU A 26 -10.89 6.94 -4.68
N PRO A 27 -11.72 7.51 -3.77
CA PRO A 27 -12.35 8.81 -3.99
C PRO A 27 -11.39 10.01 -3.83
N TYR A 28 -10.21 9.81 -3.22
CA TYR A 28 -9.24 10.88 -2.93
C TYR A 28 -8.02 10.84 -3.85
N GLY A 29 -7.75 9.71 -4.50
CA GLY A 29 -6.53 9.49 -5.26
C GLY A 29 -6.53 8.23 -6.12
N GLN A 30 -5.65 8.23 -7.10
CA GLN A 30 -5.38 7.08 -7.96
C GLN A 30 -4.10 6.39 -7.50
N VAL A 31 -4.08 5.05 -7.54
CA VAL A 31 -2.84 4.29 -7.33
C VAL A 31 -1.92 4.51 -8.54
N GLU A 32 -0.78 5.16 -8.31
CA GLU A 32 0.25 5.38 -9.32
C GLU A 32 1.23 4.20 -9.36
N GLN A 33 1.54 3.64 -8.19
CA GLN A 33 2.39 2.46 -8.07
C GLN A 33 1.74 1.43 -7.17
N PHE A 34 1.54 0.24 -7.71
CA PHE A 34 1.02 -0.92 -6.97
C PHE A 34 1.94 -1.30 -5.79
N PRO A 35 1.38 -1.90 -4.73
CA PRO A 35 2.14 -2.42 -3.60
C PRO A 35 3.34 -3.27 -4.04
N LYS A 36 4.56 -2.82 -3.72
CA LYS A 36 5.78 -3.57 -3.99
C LYS A 36 6.63 -3.69 -2.73
N MET A 37 7.29 -4.83 -2.60
CA MET A 37 8.29 -5.06 -1.56
C MET A 37 9.62 -4.41 -1.96
N GLU A 38 10.01 -3.35 -1.25
CA GLU A 38 11.36 -2.78 -1.25
C GLU A 38 12.08 -3.20 0.03
N GLY A 39 12.87 -4.28 -0.06
CA GLY A 39 13.60 -4.85 1.07
C GLY A 39 12.65 -5.34 2.17
N ARG A 40 12.63 -4.63 3.30
CA ARG A 40 11.75 -4.92 4.46
C ARG A 40 10.51 -4.03 4.51
N GLN A 41 10.24 -3.27 3.46
CA GLN A 41 9.11 -2.36 3.39
C GLN A 41 8.21 -2.73 2.22
N MET A 42 6.90 -2.64 2.42
CA MET A 42 5.94 -2.63 1.33
C MET A 42 5.48 -1.21 1.10
N VAL A 43 5.70 -0.72 -0.11
CA VAL A 43 5.44 0.66 -0.51
C VAL A 43 4.36 0.64 -1.59
N MET A 44 3.37 1.50 -1.43
CA MET A 44 2.34 1.80 -2.42
C MET A 44 2.34 3.33 -2.58
N VAL A 45 2.33 3.80 -3.83
CA VAL A 45 2.31 5.24 -4.12
C VAL A 45 0.93 5.58 -4.67
N LEU A 46 0.26 6.53 -4.01
CA LEU A 46 -0.98 7.10 -4.50
C LEU A 46 -0.73 8.52 -4.96
N ALA A 47 -1.26 8.85 -6.13
CA ALA A 47 -1.35 10.21 -6.61
C ALA A 47 -2.68 10.82 -6.15
N PRO A 48 -2.71 12.04 -5.60
CA PRO A 48 -3.96 12.70 -5.24
C PRO A 48 -4.79 12.95 -6.50
N ALA A 49 -6.08 12.66 -6.43
CA ALA A 49 -7.03 13.05 -7.46
C ALA A 49 -7.11 14.57 -7.37
N LYS A 50 -6.60 15.28 -8.39
CA LYS A 50 -6.68 16.74 -8.45
C LYS A 50 -8.12 17.15 -8.15
N LYS A 51 -8.33 17.83 -7.00
CA LYS A 51 -9.50 18.69 -6.84
C LYS A 51 -9.41 19.74 -7.95
N LYS A 52 -10.28 19.62 -8.94
CA LYS A 52 -10.71 20.78 -9.72
C LYS A 52 -11.49 21.73 -8.82
#